data_AF-A0A1C3ZXZ7-F1
#
_entry.id   AF-A0A1C3ZXZ7-F1
#
_cell.length_a   1.000
_cell.length_b   1.000
_cell.length_c   1.000
_cell.angle_alpha   90.00
_cell.angle_beta   90.00
_cell.angle_gamma   90.00
#
_symmetry.space_group_name_H-M   'P 1'
#
loop_
_entity.id
_entity.type
_entity.pdbx_description
1 polymer ?
#
loop_
_entity_poly.entity_id
_entity_poly.type
_entity_poly.pdbx_seq_one_letter_code
_entity_poly.pdbx_strand_id
1 'polypeptide(L)'
;MSEISVLSNQYEQLVSTSDTVNNSVIALKKKNLLGSGNVQRKYPRLNVSASELTTAQTILKSFLENIIKLIREDAQESTYIPSIILDDYKKRMTKNQYLMEDLTELLERITKSQELEERHIAALDDILSILDSERSILFRKLRTARG
;
A
#
# COMPACT_ATOMS: atom_id res chain seq x y z
N MET A 1 -23.87 -18.44 -8.07
CA MET A 1 -22.71 -18.21 -7.17
C MET A 1 -23.24 -17.52 -5.92
N SER A 2 -22.85 -17.94 -4.72
CA SER A 2 -23.33 -17.30 -3.48
C SER A 2 -22.59 -15.98 -3.24
N GLU A 3 -23.29 -14.98 -2.72
CA GLU A 3 -22.72 -13.68 -2.33
C GLU A 3 -21.53 -13.86 -1.35
N ILE A 4 -21.59 -14.88 -0.49
CA ILE A 4 -20.51 -15.24 0.44
C ILE A 4 -19.23 -15.64 -0.29
N SER A 5 -19.33 -16.36 -1.42
CA SER A 5 -18.14 -16.77 -2.20
C SER A 5 -17.46 -15.56 -2.85
N VAL A 6 -18.24 -14.61 -3.37
CA VAL A 6 -17.71 -13.36 -3.94
C VAL A 6 -17.03 -12.52 -2.86
N LEU A 7 -17.67 -12.36 -1.70
CA LEU A 7 -17.10 -11.63 -0.56
C LEU A 7 -15.80 -12.27 -0.05
N SER A 8 -15.74 -13.61 -0.01
CA SER A 8 -14.54 -14.34 0.45
C SER A 8 -13.36 -14.11 -0.48
N ASN A 9 -13.57 -14.24 -1.79
CA ASN A 9 -12.53 -14.02 -2.80
C ASN A 9 -12.00 -12.57 -2.76
N GLN A 10 -12.89 -11.59 -2.60
CA GLN A 10 -12.50 -10.19 -2.50
C GLN A 10 -11.73 -9.89 -1.20
N TYR A 11 -12.06 -10.56 -0.10
CA TYR A 11 -11.29 -10.45 1.13
C TYR A 11 -9.90 -11.04 1.01
N GLU A 12 -9.77 -12.23 0.41
CA GLU A 12 -8.47 -12.84 0.16
C GLU A 12 -7.58 -11.97 -0.74
N GLN A 13 -8.16 -11.36 -1.79
CA GLN A 13 -7.46 -10.40 -2.64
C GLN A 13 -6.95 -9.18 -1.85
N LEU A 14 -7.78 -8.63 -0.96
CA LEU A 14 -7.40 -7.48 -0.14
C LEU A 14 -6.32 -7.82 0.88
N VAL A 15 -6.42 -8.99 1.53
CA VAL A 15 -5.40 -9.49 2.46
C VAL A 15 -4.06 -9.65 1.74
N SER A 16 -4.06 -10.34 0.59
CA SER A 16 -2.87 -10.55 -0.22
C SER A 16 -2.22 -9.22 -0.66
N THR A 17 -3.04 -8.27 -1.11
CA THR A 17 -2.59 -6.93 -1.48
C THR A 17 -1.98 -6.20 -0.28
N SER A 18 -2.69 -6.18 0.85
CA SER A 18 -2.24 -5.50 2.07
C SER A 18 -0.90 -6.06 2.55
N ASP A 19 -0.74 -7.38 2.60
CA ASP A 19 0.48 -8.02 3.06
C ASP A 19 1.64 -7.76 2.09
N THR A 20 1.39 -7.81 0.78
CA THR A 20 2.40 -7.56 -0.25
C THR A 20 2.89 -6.11 -0.22
N VAL A 21 1.97 -5.15 -0.11
CA VAL A 21 2.29 -3.73 -0.02
C VAL A 21 3.02 -3.44 1.30
N ASN A 22 2.53 -3.94 2.42
CA ASN A 22 3.16 -3.75 3.73
C ASN A 22 4.59 -4.28 3.77
N ASN A 23 4.83 -5.50 3.29
CA ASN A 23 6.18 -6.06 3.20
C ASN A 23 7.11 -5.21 2.33
N SER A 24 6.59 -4.65 1.23
CA SER A 24 7.36 -3.77 0.36
C SER A 24 7.69 -2.43 1.04
N VAL A 25 6.74 -1.85 1.78
CA VAL A 25 6.98 -0.65 2.60
C VAL A 25 8.03 -0.92 3.67
N ILE A 26 7.97 -2.07 4.35
CA ILE A 26 8.96 -2.48 5.34
C ILE A 26 10.36 -2.58 4.71
N ALA A 27 10.49 -3.17 3.53
CA ALA A 27 11.77 -3.27 2.82
C ALA A 27 12.35 -1.88 2.47
N LEU A 28 11.51 -0.96 1.98
CA LEU A 28 11.92 0.43 1.71
C LEU A 28 12.31 1.18 2.98
N LYS A 29 11.51 1.08 4.06
CA LYS A 29 11.81 1.70 5.36
C LYS A 29 13.13 1.20 5.91
N LYS A 30 13.38 -0.11 5.85
CA LYS A 30 14.66 -0.71 6.25
C LYS A 30 15.83 -0.11 5.48
N LYS A 31 15.75 0.00 4.15
CA LYS A 31 16.79 0.65 3.35
C LYS A 31 17.03 2.10 3.79
N ASN A 32 15.95 2.86 4.00
CA ASN A 32 16.06 4.27 4.39
C ASN A 32 16.73 4.43 5.76
N LEU A 33 16.37 3.57 6.73
CA LEU A 33 16.98 3.54 8.05
C LEU A 33 18.45 3.14 8.01
N LEU A 34 18.84 2.19 7.14
CA LEU A 34 20.23 1.77 6.98
C LEU A 34 21.12 2.84 6.34
N GLY A 35 20.54 3.71 5.50
CA GLY A 35 21.24 4.90 4.97
C GLY A 35 21.66 5.90 6.05
N SER A 36 20.96 5.91 7.19
CA SER A 36 21.33 6.70 8.36
C SER A 36 22.49 6.01 9.11
N GLY A 37 23.72 6.45 8.88
CA GLY A 37 24.96 5.77 9.33
C GLY A 37 25.06 5.37 10.82
N ASN A 38 24.21 5.90 11.69
CA ASN A 38 24.08 5.45 13.09
C ASN A 38 23.45 4.04 13.24
N VAL A 39 22.51 3.67 12.37
CA VAL A 39 21.81 2.38 12.43
C VAL A 39 22.72 1.25 11.93
N GLN A 40 23.45 1.48 10.84
CA GLN A 40 24.42 0.52 10.30
C GLN A 40 25.51 0.15 11.32
N ARG A 41 25.96 1.13 12.12
CA ARG A 41 26.93 0.91 13.21
C ARG A 41 26.35 0.07 14.35
N LYS A 42 25.08 0.26 14.68
CA LYS A 42 24.39 -0.47 15.77
C LYS A 42 23.95 -1.87 15.35
N TYR A 43 23.62 -2.08 14.08
CA TYR A 43 23.12 -3.34 13.53
C TYR A 43 23.82 -3.70 12.20
N PRO A 44 25.12 -4.09 12.24
CA PRO A 44 25.91 -4.32 11.02
C PRO A 44 25.45 -5.53 10.18
N ARG A 45 24.64 -6.43 10.76
CA ARG A 45 24.04 -7.57 10.05
C ARG A 45 22.69 -7.25 9.40
N LEU A 46 22.11 -6.10 9.69
CA LEU A 46 20.86 -5.68 9.08
C LEU A 46 21.18 -5.18 7.68
N ASN A 47 20.80 -5.96 6.67
CA ASN A 47 20.98 -5.60 5.27
C ASN A 47 19.71 -6.00 4.50
N VAL A 48 19.32 -5.18 3.53
CA VAL A 48 18.23 -5.49 2.61
C VAL A 48 18.88 -5.94 1.32
N SER A 49 18.51 -7.13 0.83
CA SER A 49 19.08 -7.62 -0.42
C SER A 49 18.66 -6.72 -1.59
N ALA A 50 19.54 -6.55 -2.58
CA ALA A 50 19.20 -5.74 -3.76
C ALA A 50 17.99 -6.28 -4.53
N SER A 51 17.81 -7.61 -4.54
CA SER A 51 16.64 -8.28 -5.11
C SER A 51 15.36 -7.96 -4.36
N GLU A 52 15.35 -8.08 -3.02
CA GLU A 52 14.20 -7.74 -2.18
C GLU A 52 13.79 -6.27 -2.38
N LEU A 53 14.76 -5.36 -2.44
CA LEU A 53 14.49 -3.96 -2.69
C LEU A 53 13.88 -3.71 -4.06
N THR A 54 14.45 -4.32 -5.10
CA THR A 54 13.96 -4.15 -6.49
C THR A 54 12.54 -4.66 -6.63
N THR A 55 12.24 -5.81 -6.01
CA THR A 55 10.88 -6.37 -5.95
C THR A 55 9.94 -5.44 -5.21
N ALA A 56 10.33 -4.93 -4.03
CA ALA A 56 9.52 -4.00 -3.26
C ALA A 56 9.23 -2.69 -4.01
N GLN A 57 10.24 -2.11 -4.68
CA GLN A 57 10.06 -0.91 -5.52
C GLN A 57 9.11 -1.17 -6.68
N THR A 58 9.23 -2.34 -7.34
CA THR A 58 8.37 -2.69 -8.48
C THR A 58 6.92 -2.85 -8.04
N ILE A 59 6.68 -3.56 -6.93
CA ILE A 59 5.34 -3.73 -6.35
C ILE A 59 4.75 -2.38 -5.98
N LEU A 60 5.48 -1.56 -5.23
CA LEU A 60 4.99 -0.27 -4.77
C LEU A 60 4.75 0.70 -5.91
N LYS A 61 5.63 0.71 -6.92
CA LYS A 61 5.42 1.49 -8.14
C LYS A 61 4.09 1.12 -8.80
N SER A 62 3.88 -0.16 -9.10
CA SER A 62 2.65 -0.63 -9.75
C SER A 62 1.40 -0.34 -8.92
N PHE A 63 1.49 -0.52 -7.59
CA PHE A 63 0.41 -0.24 -6.67
C PHE A 63 0.07 1.27 -6.61
N LEU A 64 1.09 2.14 -6.49
CA LEU A 64 0.91 3.59 -6.46
C LEU A 64 0.37 4.11 -7.80
N GLU A 65 0.88 3.63 -8.94
CA GLU A 65 0.34 3.95 -10.26
C GLU A 65 -1.14 3.58 -10.36
N ASN A 66 -1.53 2.40 -9.84
CA ASN A 66 -2.92 1.98 -9.83
C ASN A 66 -3.79 2.89 -8.95
N ILE A 67 -3.33 3.25 -7.75
CA ILE A 67 -4.07 4.18 -6.86
C ILE A 67 -4.21 5.56 -7.50
N ILE A 68 -3.13 6.09 -8.06
CA ILE A 68 -3.11 7.41 -8.68
C ILE A 68 -4.10 7.44 -9.85
N LYS A 69 -4.08 6.40 -10.69
CA LYS A 69 -5.03 6.21 -11.77
C LYS A 69 -6.46 6.12 -11.26
N LEU A 70 -6.67 5.34 -10.20
CA LEU A 70 -7.98 5.14 -9.58
C LEU A 70 -8.61 6.45 -9.11
N ILE A 71 -7.80 7.34 -8.52
CA ILE A 71 -8.27 8.62 -7.99
C ILE A 71 -8.42 9.67 -9.11
N ARG A 72 -7.45 9.78 -10.04
CA ARG A 72 -7.47 10.82 -11.09
C ARG A 72 -8.42 10.55 -12.23
N GLU A 73 -8.49 9.30 -12.69
CA GLU A 73 -9.30 8.91 -13.85
C GLU A 73 -10.69 8.41 -13.45
N ASP A 74 -11.01 8.46 -12.15
CA ASP A 74 -12.21 7.87 -11.55
C ASP A 74 -12.47 6.43 -12.03
N ALA A 75 -11.38 5.65 -12.13
CA ALA A 75 -11.46 4.31 -12.68
C ALA A 75 -12.43 3.44 -11.85
N GLN A 76 -13.28 2.67 -12.51
CA GLN A 76 -14.28 1.81 -11.85
C GLN A 76 -13.71 0.44 -11.45
N GLU A 77 -12.46 0.17 -11.84
CA GLU A 77 -11.78 -1.11 -11.61
C GLU A 77 -10.36 -0.87 -11.10
N SER A 78 -9.93 -1.74 -10.19
CA SER A 78 -8.57 -1.77 -9.67
C SER A 78 -8.07 -3.20 -9.65
N THR A 79 -6.80 -3.37 -10.00
CA THR A 79 -6.10 -4.67 -9.91
C THR A 79 -5.86 -5.08 -8.45
N TYR A 80 -5.73 -4.09 -7.55
CA TYR A 80 -5.31 -4.28 -6.17
C TYR A 80 -6.45 -4.12 -5.16
N ILE A 81 -7.37 -3.20 -5.43
CA ILE A 81 -8.47 -2.85 -4.52
C ILE A 81 -9.76 -3.51 -5.03
N PRO A 82 -10.40 -4.40 -4.25
CA PRO A 82 -11.67 -5.00 -4.65
C PRO A 82 -12.77 -3.96 -4.86
N SER A 83 -13.61 -4.15 -5.88
CA SER A 83 -14.69 -3.22 -6.27
C SER A 83 -15.64 -2.88 -5.11
N ILE A 84 -15.88 -3.81 -4.19
CA ILE A 84 -16.82 -3.61 -3.07
C ILE A 84 -16.38 -2.53 -2.06
N ILE A 85 -15.07 -2.28 -1.93
CA ILE A 85 -14.52 -1.26 -1.04
C ILE A 85 -13.93 -0.08 -1.82
N LEU A 86 -13.99 -0.11 -3.15
CA LEU A 86 -13.29 0.83 -4.02
C LEU A 86 -13.73 2.28 -3.77
N ASP A 87 -15.04 2.50 -3.68
CA ASP A 87 -15.61 3.82 -3.44
C ASP A 87 -15.28 4.36 -2.05
N ASP A 88 -15.36 3.50 -1.03
CA ASP A 88 -15.02 3.86 0.35
C ASP A 88 -13.53 4.17 0.47
N TYR A 89 -12.69 3.38 -0.19
CA TYR A 89 -11.26 3.60 -0.30
C TYR A 89 -10.95 4.93 -0.97
N LYS A 90 -11.51 5.20 -2.17
CA LYS A 90 -11.37 6.49 -2.87
C LYS A 90 -11.76 7.66 -1.98
N LYS A 91 -12.93 7.59 -1.33
CA LYS A 91 -13.42 8.65 -0.43
C LYS A 91 -12.48 8.91 0.74
N ARG A 92 -11.83 7.88 1.31
CA ARG A 92 -10.85 8.08 2.39
C ARG A 92 -9.58 8.71 1.87
N MET A 93 -9.11 8.31 0.70
CA MET A 93 -7.93 8.87 0.07
C MET A 93 -8.11 10.36 -0.29
N THR A 94 -9.30 10.75 -0.76
CA THR A 94 -9.59 12.15 -1.13
C THR A 94 -9.87 13.08 0.05
N LYS A 95 -10.00 12.56 1.28
CA LYS A 95 -10.15 13.40 2.49
C LYS A 95 -8.89 14.18 2.84
N ASN A 96 -7.72 13.65 2.51
CA ASN A 96 -6.45 14.35 2.71
C ASN A 96 -6.09 15.09 1.42
N GLN A 97 -6.21 16.43 1.46
CA GLN A 97 -6.00 17.30 0.29
C GLN A 97 -4.58 17.21 -0.29
N TYR A 98 -3.58 16.86 0.52
CA TYR A 98 -2.18 16.79 0.10
C TYR A 98 -1.74 15.38 -0.29
N LEU A 99 -2.50 14.36 0.11
CA LEU A 99 -2.11 12.97 -0.12
C LEU A 99 -1.85 12.69 -1.60
N MET A 100 -2.64 13.26 -2.51
CA MET A 100 -2.46 13.04 -3.94
C MET A 100 -1.12 13.59 -4.48
N GLU A 101 -0.69 14.74 -3.99
CA GLU A 101 0.60 15.33 -4.34
C GLU A 101 1.73 14.49 -3.75
N ASP A 102 1.60 14.10 -2.47
CA ASP A 102 2.57 13.25 -1.77
C ASP A 102 2.74 11.89 -2.44
N LEU A 103 1.66 11.26 -2.92
CA LEU A 103 1.71 10.00 -3.66
C LEU A 103 2.37 10.15 -5.02
N THR A 104 2.13 11.27 -5.70
CA THR A 104 2.74 11.55 -7.00
C THR A 104 4.24 11.75 -6.85
N GLU A 105 4.67 12.53 -5.85
CA GLU A 105 6.09 12.73 -5.55
C GLU A 105 6.75 11.43 -5.07
N LEU A 106 6.09 10.66 -4.19
CA LEU A 106 6.55 9.35 -3.74
C LEU A 106 6.78 8.40 -4.93
N LEU A 107 5.84 8.33 -5.88
CA LEU A 107 5.97 7.51 -7.08
C LEU A 107 7.18 7.93 -7.92
N GLU A 108 7.37 9.23 -8.11
CA GLU A 108 8.52 9.77 -8.85
C GLU A 108 9.84 9.40 -8.18
N ARG A 109 9.93 9.55 -6.86
CA ARG A 109 11.13 9.21 -6.08
C ARG A 109 11.43 7.72 -6.08
N ILE A 110 10.41 6.86 -5.90
CA ILE A 110 10.58 5.41 -6.02
C ILE A 110 11.09 5.04 -7.41
N THR A 111 10.53 5.64 -8.46
CA THR A 111 10.91 5.37 -9.85
C THR A 111 12.35 5.80 -10.14
N LYS A 112 12.78 6.94 -9.61
CA LYS A 112 14.15 7.44 -9.74
C LYS A 112 15.13 6.85 -8.71
N SER A 113 14.66 5.93 -7.87
CA SER A 113 15.44 5.37 -6.74
C SER A 113 16.07 6.44 -5.84
N GLN A 114 15.37 7.56 -5.65
CA GLN A 114 15.78 8.66 -4.78
C GLN A 114 15.44 8.35 -3.32
N GLU A 115 16.10 9.08 -2.41
CA GLU A 115 15.80 9.00 -0.98
C GLU A 115 14.39 9.52 -0.67
N LEU A 116 13.75 8.83 0.28
CA LEU A 116 12.41 9.13 0.75
C LEU A 116 12.49 9.97 2.02
N GLU A 117 11.94 11.18 1.98
CA GLU A 117 11.71 12.01 3.16
C GLU A 117 10.57 11.46 4.04
N GLU A 118 10.49 11.94 5.29
CA GLU A 118 9.49 11.51 6.27
C GLU A 118 8.05 11.63 5.77
N ARG A 119 7.72 12.68 5.02
CA ARG A 119 6.38 12.85 4.42
C ARG A 119 5.98 11.71 3.47
N HIS A 120 6.93 11.19 2.70
CA HIS A 120 6.68 10.06 1.78
C HIS A 120 6.45 8.77 2.57
N ILE A 121 7.15 8.61 3.68
CA ILE A 121 6.95 7.49 4.59
C ILE A 121 5.58 7.58 5.27
N ALA A 122 5.18 8.78 5.69
CA ALA A 122 3.85 9.03 6.25
C ALA A 122 2.73 8.73 5.23
N ALA A 123 2.90 9.13 3.97
CA ALA A 123 1.93 8.81 2.91
C ALA A 123 1.77 7.30 2.67
N LEU A 124 2.87 6.53 2.76
CA LEU A 124 2.81 5.06 2.72
C LEU A 124 2.04 4.48 3.91
N ASP A 125 2.25 5.03 5.11
CA ASP A 125 1.55 4.60 6.33
C ASP A 125 0.06 4.93 6.28
N ASP A 126 -0.31 6.08 5.72
CA ASP A 126 -1.71 6.46 5.50
C ASP A 126 -2.42 5.47 4.57
N ILE A 127 -1.79 5.09 3.45
CA ILE A 127 -2.34 4.08 2.55
C ILE A 127 -2.54 2.74 3.27
N LEU A 128 -1.53 2.28 4.00
CA LEU A 128 -1.60 1.02 4.73
C LEU A 128 -2.70 1.05 5.79
N SER A 129 -2.85 2.15 6.52
CA SER A 129 -3.90 2.34 7.52
C SER A 129 -5.30 2.26 6.91
N ILE A 130 -5.48 2.83 5.70
CA ILE A 130 -6.73 2.75 4.97
C ILE A 130 -7.00 1.31 4.52
N LEU A 131 -6.02 0.62 3.94
CA LEU A 131 -6.14 -0.81 3.57
C LEU A 131 -6.52 -1.69 4.76
N ASP A 132 -5.85 -1.51 5.90
CA ASP A 132 -6.12 -2.28 7.12
C ASP A 132 -7.52 -2.02 7.68
N SER A 133 -7.98 -0.77 7.59
CA SER A 133 -9.34 -0.39 7.97
C SER A 133 -10.37 -1.08 7.08
N GLU A 134 -10.17 -1.06 5.76
CA GLU A 134 -11.09 -1.69 4.82
C GLU A 134 -11.09 -3.22 4.95
N ARG A 135 -9.91 -3.83 5.18
CA ARG A 135 -9.79 -5.25 5.51
C ARG A 135 -10.61 -5.62 6.74
N SER A 136 -10.52 -4.81 7.79
CA SER A 136 -11.27 -5.01 9.04
C SER A 136 -12.78 -4.90 8.82
N ILE A 137 -13.23 -3.96 7.99
CA ILE A 137 -14.64 -3.78 7.64
C ILE A 137 -15.15 -4.98 6.84
N LEU A 138 -14.42 -5.40 5.82
CA LEU A 138 -14.80 -6.51 4.96
C LEU A 138 -14.85 -7.83 5.75
N PHE A 139 -13.89 -8.07 6.66
CA PHE A 139 -13.92 -9.20 7.57
C PHE A 139 -15.18 -9.21 8.46
N ARG A 140 -15.58 -8.05 9.00
CA ARG A 140 -16.81 -7.92 9.79
C ARG A 140 -18.05 -8.26 8.96
N LYS A 141 -18.14 -7.76 7.71
CA LYS A 141 -19.22 -8.07 6.77
C LYS A 141 -19.30 -9.58 6.47
N LEU A 142 -18.15 -10.21 6.24
CA LEU A 142 -18.07 -11.66 6.03
C LEU A 142 -18.56 -12.46 7.24
N ARG A 143 -18.18 -12.04 8.45
CA ARG A 143 -18.62 -12.69 9.69
C ARG A 143 -20.14 -12.58 9.89
N THR A 144 -20.73 -11.42 9.59
CA THR A 144 -22.18 -11.22 9.70
C THR A 144 -22.99 -11.90 8.60
N ALA A 145 -22.40 -12.14 7.42
CA ALA A 145 -23.07 -12.86 6.33
C ALA A 145 -23.09 -14.38 6.53
N ARG A 146 -22.28 -14.90 7.47
CA ARG A 146 -22.18 -16.33 7.81
C ARG A 146 -23.02 -16.75 9.02
N GLY A 147 -23.52 -15.80 9.80
CA GLY A 147 -24.32 -16.05 11.02
C GLY A 147 -25.71 -15.47 10.90
#